data_AF-A0A1F8PRK9-F1
#
_entry.id   AF-A0A1F8PRK9-F1
#
_cell.length_a   1.000
_cell.length_b   1.000
_cell.length_c   1.000
_cell.angle_alpha   90.00
_cell.angle_beta   90.00
_cell.angle_gamma   90.00
#
_symmetry.space_group_name_H-M   'P 1'
#
loop_
_entity.id
_entity.type
_entity.pdbx_description
1 polymer ?
#
loop_
_entity_poly.entity_id
_entity_poly.type
_entity_poly.pdbx_seq_one_letter_code
_entity_poly.pdbx_strand_id
1 'polypeptide(L)'
;MPLYYLSRALISLAVGGLLALTGSPWWSAALAGTIVFGWFLWAPRSGRYAVHPELGVTALRRDERTQIINYKAARNGFIIVSLAIAAIKIYFGAVVGSAVPVALLGYTLVLAAVTYFLSDLGLRRS
;
A
#
# COMPACT_ATOMS: atom_id res chain seq x y z
N MET A 1 0.79 22.99 -9.63
CA MET A 1 1.65 21.84 -9.98
C MET A 1 3.15 22.12 -9.78
N PRO A 2 3.79 23.13 -10.42
CA PRO A 2 5.25 23.31 -10.34
C PRO A 2 5.76 23.75 -8.96
N LEU A 3 4.99 24.58 -8.24
CA LEU A 3 5.34 25.07 -6.90
C LEU A 3 5.54 23.96 -5.86
N TYR A 4 4.75 22.89 -5.94
CA TYR A 4 4.88 21.74 -5.04
C TYR A 4 6.23 21.04 -5.24
N TYR A 5 6.56 20.63 -6.48
CA TYR A 5 7.80 19.92 -6.76
C TYR A 5 9.04 20.79 -6.52
N LEU A 6 8.95 22.09 -6.78
CA LEU A 6 10.02 23.05 -6.47
C LEU A 6 10.26 23.15 -4.96
N SER A 7 9.20 23.22 -4.16
CA SER A 7 9.34 23.22 -2.69
C SER A 7 9.94 21.92 -2.16
N ARG A 8 9.60 20.76 -2.74
CA ARG A 8 10.16 19.46 -2.35
C ARG A 8 11.62 19.30 -2.77
N ALA A 9 12.00 19.83 -3.93
CA ALA A 9 13.40 19.89 -4.34
C ALA A 9 14.24 20.74 -3.36
N LEU A 10 13.72 21.90 -2.93
CA LEU A 10 14.40 22.75 -1.95
C LEU A 10 14.55 22.07 -0.58
N ILE A 11 13.53 21.37 -0.10
CA ILE A 11 13.60 20.60 1.16
C ILE A 11 14.64 19.47 1.03
N SER A 12 14.63 18.72 -0.08
CA SER A 12 15.60 17.66 -0.34
C SER A 12 17.04 18.19 -0.42
N LEU A 13 17.24 19.34 -1.05
CA LEU A 13 18.53 20.03 -1.11
C LEU A 13 18.95 20.53 0.28
N ALA A 14 18.03 21.04 1.09
CA ALA A 14 18.32 21.46 2.46
C ALA A 14 18.75 20.27 3.34
N VAL A 15 18.10 19.10 3.21
CA VAL A 15 18.49 17.88 3.93
C VAL A 15 19.87 17.40 3.52
N GLY A 16 20.15 17.32 2.21
CA GLY A 16 21.48 16.97 1.72
C GLY A 16 22.55 17.99 2.13
N GLY A 17 22.23 19.28 2.03
CA GLY A 17 23.11 20.38 2.44
C GLY A 17 23.45 20.35 3.92
N LEU A 18 22.48 20.10 4.79
CA LEU A 18 22.71 19.93 6.23
C LEU A 18 23.65 18.75 6.51
N LEU A 19 23.44 17.61 5.86
CA LEU A 19 24.33 16.46 6.00
C LEU A 19 25.77 16.79 5.57
N ALA A 20 25.94 17.50 4.45
CA ALA A 20 27.25 17.94 3.99
C ALA A 20 27.91 18.90 5.00
N LEU A 21 27.16 19.84 5.58
CA LEU A 21 27.67 20.79 6.58
C LEU A 21 28.04 20.13 7.91
N THR A 22 27.39 19.03 8.28
CA THR A 22 27.73 18.24 9.48
C THR A 22 28.96 17.34 9.33
N GLY A 23 29.66 17.43 8.18
CA GLY A 23 30.87 16.66 7.91
C GLY A 23 30.61 15.26 7.33
N SER A 24 29.37 14.95 6.93
CA SER A 24 29.08 13.69 6.24
C SER A 24 29.79 13.66 4.87
N PRO A 25 30.21 12.48 4.39
CA PRO A 25 30.77 12.35 3.04
C PRO A 25 29.81 12.90 1.98
N TRP A 26 30.34 13.65 1.00
CA TRP A 26 29.52 14.35 0.00
C TRP A 26 28.55 13.42 -0.76
N TRP A 27 28.98 12.18 -1.02
CA TRP A 27 28.14 11.17 -1.68
C TRP A 27 26.95 10.74 -0.81
N SER A 28 27.12 10.68 0.51
CA SER A 28 26.06 10.28 1.45
C SER A 28 25.01 11.38 1.59
N ALA A 29 25.46 12.63 1.62
CA ALA A 29 24.60 13.82 1.59
C ALA A 29 23.77 13.90 0.30
N ALA A 30 24.42 13.67 -0.85
CA ALA A 30 23.75 13.64 -2.15
C ALA A 30 22.74 12.48 -2.25
N LEU A 31 23.11 11.29 -1.78
CA LEU A 31 22.23 10.13 -1.74
C LEU A 31 20.98 10.40 -0.88
N ALA A 32 21.17 10.93 0.33
CA ALA A 32 20.07 11.25 1.24
C ALA A 32 19.10 12.26 0.63
N GLY A 33 19.60 13.37 0.05
CA GLY A 33 18.75 14.34 -0.64
C GLY A 33 17.96 13.72 -1.80
N THR A 34 18.61 12.85 -2.58
CA THR A 34 17.98 12.16 -3.72
C THR A 34 16.90 11.17 -3.25
N ILE A 35 17.15 10.41 -2.19
CA ILE A 35 16.16 9.49 -1.60
C ILE A 35 14.93 10.25 -1.12
N VAL A 36 15.14 11.37 -0.39
CA VAL A 36 14.04 12.21 0.10
C VAL A 36 13.23 12.77 -1.08
N PHE A 37 13.90 13.23 -2.14
CA PHE A 37 13.21 13.72 -3.33
C PHE A 37 12.44 12.60 -4.06
N GLY A 38 13.06 11.44 -4.21
CA GLY A 38 12.43 10.24 -4.79
C GLY A 38 11.17 9.83 -4.03
N TRP A 39 11.18 9.92 -2.70
CA TRP A 39 9.99 9.69 -1.87
C TRP A 39 8.87 10.68 -2.19
N PHE A 40 9.16 11.98 -2.34
CA PHE A 40 8.15 12.98 -2.70
C PHE A 40 7.57 12.79 -4.11
N LEU A 41 8.33 12.20 -5.04
CA LEU A 41 7.84 11.83 -6.38
C LEU A 41 7.00 10.56 -6.36
N TRP A 42 7.37 9.60 -5.50
CA TRP A 42 6.67 8.33 -5.38
C TRP A 42 5.38 8.43 -4.55
N ALA A 43 5.35 9.29 -3.53
CA ALA A 43 4.23 9.38 -2.60
C ALA A 43 2.86 9.61 -3.28
N PRO A 44 2.70 10.51 -4.29
CA PRO A 44 1.45 10.65 -5.04
C PRO A 44 1.09 9.44 -5.91
N ARG A 45 2.10 8.69 -6.38
CA ARG A 45 1.90 7.51 -7.24
C ARG A 45 1.57 6.24 -6.45
N SER A 46 1.87 6.24 -5.16
CA SER A 46 1.58 5.10 -4.27
C SER A 46 0.09 4.87 -4.01
N GLY A 47 -0.78 5.81 -4.39
CA GLY A 47 -2.22 5.77 -4.11
C GLY A 47 -2.57 6.03 -2.65
N ARG A 48 -1.59 6.31 -1.78
CA ARG A 48 -1.81 6.68 -0.37
C ARG A 48 -2.03 8.18 -0.17
N TYR A 49 -1.50 9.00 -1.08
CA TYR A 49 -1.55 10.44 -1.01
C TYR A 49 -2.05 11.02 -2.33
N ALA A 50 -2.85 12.08 -2.25
CA ALA A 50 -3.30 12.88 -3.38
C ALA A 50 -2.64 14.26 -3.34
N VAL A 51 -2.32 14.80 -4.52
CA VAL A 51 -1.80 16.16 -4.66
C VAL A 51 -2.97 17.09 -4.96
N HIS A 52 -3.26 17.96 -4.00
CA HIS A 52 -4.26 19.02 -4.05
C HIS A 52 -3.59 20.33 -4.47
N PRO A 53 -3.55 20.67 -5.77
CA PRO A 53 -2.82 21.84 -6.27
C PRO A 53 -3.29 23.16 -5.65
N GLU A 54 -4.54 23.23 -5.17
CA GLU A 54 -5.15 24.35 -4.45
C GLU A 54 -4.45 24.70 -3.11
N LEU A 55 -3.68 23.78 -2.54
CA LEU A 55 -2.95 23.99 -1.28
C LEU A 55 -1.47 24.38 -1.48
N GLY A 56 -1.02 24.58 -2.72
CA GLY A 56 0.34 25.07 -3.01
C GLY A 56 1.45 24.18 -2.45
N VAL A 57 2.22 24.70 -1.48
CA VAL A 57 3.38 24.02 -0.86
C VAL A 57 2.96 22.83 0.01
N THR A 58 1.73 22.82 0.54
CA THR A 58 1.17 21.74 1.35
C THR A 58 0.22 20.84 0.53
N ALA A 59 0.41 20.79 -0.78
CA ALA A 59 -0.45 20.04 -1.71
C ALA A 59 -0.55 18.53 -1.44
N LEU A 60 0.46 17.91 -0.82
CA LEU A 60 0.39 16.48 -0.52
C LEU A 60 -0.52 16.24 0.69
N ARG A 61 -1.69 15.62 0.48
CA ARG A 61 -2.58 15.17 1.56
C ARG A 61 -2.83 13.67 1.47
N ARG A 62 -3.16 13.09 2.63
CA ARG A 62 -3.60 11.70 2.70
C ARG A 62 -4.95 11.58 1.99
N ASP A 63 -5.04 10.65 1.03
CA ASP A 63 -6.29 10.39 0.35
C ASP A 63 -7.11 9.36 1.14
N GLU A 64 -7.88 9.85 2.11
CA GLU A 64 -8.71 9.00 2.98
C GLU A 64 -9.82 8.32 2.18
N ARG A 65 -10.43 9.02 1.21
CA ARG A 65 -11.56 8.49 0.43
C ARG A 65 -11.11 7.33 -0.45
N THR A 66 -10.05 7.50 -1.22
CA THR A 66 -9.53 6.44 -2.10
C THR A 66 -8.95 5.28 -1.29
N GLN A 67 -8.30 5.55 -0.15
CA GLN A 67 -7.88 4.49 0.77
C GLN A 67 -9.07 3.66 1.26
N ILE A 68 -10.15 4.29 1.74
CA ILE A 68 -11.35 3.59 2.19
C ILE A 68 -11.96 2.75 1.06
N ILE A 69 -12.03 3.28 -0.16
CA ILE A 69 -12.54 2.55 -1.34
C ILE A 69 -11.65 1.34 -1.63
N ASN A 70 -10.33 1.50 -1.67
CA ASN A 70 -9.40 0.40 -1.93
C ASN A 70 -9.48 -0.68 -0.84
N TYR A 71 -9.58 -0.31 0.43
CA TYR A 71 -9.75 -1.27 1.51
C TYR A 71 -11.07 -2.04 1.40
N LYS A 72 -12.18 -1.35 1.09
CA LYS A 72 -13.48 -2.01 0.86
C LYS A 72 -13.45 -2.93 -0.35
N ALA A 73 -12.85 -2.49 -1.45
CA ALA A 73 -12.72 -3.27 -2.68
C ALA A 73 -11.86 -4.53 -2.45
N ALA A 74 -10.70 -4.38 -1.79
CA ALA A 74 -9.82 -5.50 -1.46
C ALA A 74 -10.51 -6.52 -0.55
N ARG A 75 -11.23 -6.05 0.48
CA ARG A 75 -12.01 -6.93 1.38
C ARG A 75 -13.10 -7.69 0.63
N ASN A 76 -13.89 -6.99 -0.19
CA ASN A 76 -14.97 -7.62 -0.94
C ASN A 76 -14.43 -8.62 -1.98
N GLY A 77 -13.37 -8.26 -2.69
CA GLY A 77 -12.70 -9.16 -3.63
C GLY A 77 -12.16 -10.42 -2.94
N PHE A 78 -11.53 -10.25 -1.78
CA PHE A 78 -11.05 -11.37 -0.96
C PHE A 78 -12.17 -12.31 -0.51
N ILE A 79 -13.32 -11.78 -0.08
CA ILE A 79 -14.49 -12.58 0.31
C ILE A 79 -15.04 -13.35 -0.90
N ILE A 80 -15.22 -12.70 -2.05
CA ILE A 80 -15.75 -13.32 -3.26
C ILE A 80 -14.84 -14.47 -3.72
N VAL A 81 -13.52 -14.25 -3.77
CA VAL A 81 -12.55 -15.28 -4.15
C VAL A 81 -12.58 -16.45 -3.15
N SER A 82 -12.66 -16.17 -1.86
CA SER A 82 -12.76 -17.21 -0.83
C SER A 82 -14.03 -18.05 -0.98
N LEU A 83 -15.18 -17.41 -1.26
CA LEU A 83 -16.44 -18.12 -1.54
C LEU A 83 -16.35 -18.96 -2.80
N ALA A 84 -15.72 -18.46 -3.86
CA ALA A 84 -15.50 -19.22 -5.09
C ALA A 84 -14.64 -20.47 -4.84
N ILE A 85 -13.55 -20.34 -4.07
CA ILE A 85 -12.70 -21.46 -3.66
C ILE A 85 -13.50 -22.49 -2.85
N ALA A 86 -14.38 -22.04 -1.95
CA ALA A 86 -15.26 -22.92 -1.17
C ALA A 86 -16.25 -23.68 -2.06
N ALA A 87 -16.87 -23.01 -3.03
CA ALA A 87 -17.77 -23.64 -3.99
C ALA A 87 -17.06 -24.71 -4.84
N ILE A 88 -15.85 -24.40 -5.33
CA ILE A 88 -15.00 -25.36 -6.08
C ILE A 88 -14.67 -26.57 -5.21
N LYS A 89 -14.27 -26.35 -3.94
CA LYS A 89 -13.96 -27.44 -3.00
C LYS A 89 -15.16 -28.36 -2.80
N ILE A 90 -16.37 -27.81 -2.62
CA ILE A 90 -17.59 -28.59 -2.43
C ILE A 90 -17.92 -29.39 -3.69
N TYR A 91 -17.88 -28.76 -4.86
CA TYR A 91 -18.22 -29.42 -6.13
C TYR A 91 -17.29 -30.61 -6.44
N PHE A 92 -15.97 -30.40 -6.38
CA PHE A 92 -15.02 -31.47 -6.68
C PHE A 92 -14.86 -32.48 -5.54
N GLY A 93 -15.12 -32.09 -4.29
CA GLY A 93 -15.03 -32.96 -3.13
C GLY A 93 -16.25 -33.85 -2.91
N ALA A 94 -17.45 -33.39 -3.28
CA ALA A 94 -18.71 -34.09 -2.99
C ALA A 94 -19.41 -34.68 -4.23
N VAL A 95 -19.22 -34.10 -5.43
CA VAL A 95 -20.03 -34.47 -6.61
C VAL A 95 -19.25 -35.32 -7.61
N VAL A 96 -18.01 -34.95 -7.93
CA VAL A 96 -17.31 -35.51 -9.10
C VAL A 96 -16.40 -36.69 -8.77
N GLY A 97 -15.85 -36.78 -7.55
CA GLY A 97 -14.77 -37.75 -7.24
C GLY A 97 -13.47 -37.34 -7.94
N SER A 98 -12.43 -37.03 -7.16
CA SER A 98 -11.44 -35.98 -7.45
C SER A 98 -10.45 -36.21 -8.62
N ALA A 99 -10.25 -35.15 -9.44
CA ALA A 99 -9.03 -34.85 -10.20
C ALA A 99 -8.26 -33.61 -9.67
N VAL A 100 -8.86 -32.85 -8.74
CA VAL A 100 -8.29 -31.62 -8.15
C VAL A 100 -7.87 -31.86 -6.70
N PRO A 101 -6.73 -31.32 -6.22
CA PRO A 101 -6.30 -31.48 -4.82
C PRO A 101 -7.18 -30.74 -3.81
N VAL A 102 -8.28 -31.38 -3.37
CA VAL A 102 -9.29 -30.78 -2.46
C VAL A 102 -8.69 -30.36 -1.11
N ALA A 103 -7.64 -31.04 -0.63
CA ALA A 103 -6.93 -30.70 0.60
C ALA A 103 -6.24 -29.33 0.53
N LEU A 104 -5.62 -28.99 -0.61
CA LEU A 104 -4.98 -27.68 -0.83
C LEU A 104 -6.00 -26.54 -0.78
N LEU A 105 -7.20 -26.75 -1.35
CA LEU A 105 -8.31 -25.78 -1.25
C LEU A 105 -8.81 -25.63 0.19
N GLY A 106 -8.68 -26.66 1.02
CA GLY A 106 -8.97 -26.57 2.45
C GLY A 106 -8.01 -25.62 3.17
N TYR A 107 -6.70 -25.75 2.94
CA TYR A 107 -5.69 -24.89 3.55
C TYR A 107 -5.82 -23.42 3.12
N THR A 108 -6.13 -23.16 1.84
CA THR A 108 -6.35 -21.78 1.37
C THR A 108 -7.56 -21.13 2.03
N LEU A 109 -8.65 -21.88 2.29
CA LEU A 109 -9.80 -21.36 3.02
C LEU A 109 -9.50 -21.07 4.49
N VAL A 110 -8.72 -21.93 5.15
CA VAL A 110 -8.30 -21.70 6.54
C VAL A 110 -7.42 -20.45 6.62
N LEU A 111 -6.43 -20.33 5.72
CA LEU A 111 -5.59 -19.13 5.63
C LEU A 111 -6.44 -17.88 5.34
N ALA A 112 -7.45 -18.00 4.47
CA ALA A 112 -8.33 -16.90 4.16
C ALA A 112 -9.13 -16.45 5.39
N ALA A 113 -9.70 -17.39 6.14
CA ALA A 113 -10.41 -17.12 7.38
C ALA A 113 -9.51 -16.46 8.44
N VAL A 114 -8.30 -16.98 8.66
CA VAL A 114 -7.33 -16.41 9.60
C VAL A 114 -6.99 -14.97 9.21
N THR A 115 -6.72 -14.72 7.93
CA THR A 115 -6.38 -13.38 7.41
C THR A 115 -7.54 -12.41 7.62
N TYR A 116 -8.78 -12.85 7.39
CA TYR A 116 -9.97 -12.04 7.64
C TYR A 116 -10.09 -11.67 9.12
N PHE A 117 -9.99 -12.64 10.04
CA PHE A 117 -10.12 -12.39 11.47
C PHE A 117 -8.99 -11.51 12.02
N LEU A 118 -7.74 -11.71 11.59
CA LEU A 118 -6.63 -10.84 11.97
C LEU A 118 -6.83 -9.41 11.47
N SER A 119 -7.31 -9.24 10.24
CA SER A 119 -7.62 -7.91 9.71
C SER A 119 -8.79 -7.24 10.46
N ASP A 120 -9.83 -7.99 10.80
CA ASP A 120 -11.00 -7.46 11.52
C ASP A 120 -10.63 -7.06 12.97
N LEU A 121 -9.84 -7.89 13.66
CA LEU A 121 -9.33 -7.58 15.00
C LEU A 121 -8.41 -6.36 15.01
N GLY A 122 -7.58 -6.19 13.98
CA GLY A 122 -6.74 -5.00 13.83
C GLY A 122 -7.56 -3.73 13.61
N LEU A 123 -8.62 -3.79 12.80
CA LEU A 123 -9.48 -2.65 12.50
C LEU A 123 -10.36 -2.21 13.67
N ARG A 124 -10.76 -3.13 14.57
CA ARG A 124 -11.56 -2.79 15.76
C ARG A 124 -10.78 -2.01 16.84
N ARG A 125 -9.45 -1.96 16.75
CA ARG A 125 -8.56 -1.33 17.74
C ARG A 125 -8.02 0.04 17.32
N SER A 126 -8.35 0.49 16.10
CA SER A 126 -7.99 1.81 15.57
C SER A 126 -9.18 2.76 15.60
#